data_AF-A0A843I080-F1
#
_entry.id   AF-A0A843I080-F1
#
_cell.length_a   1.000
_cell.length_b   1.000
_cell.length_c   1.000
_cell.angle_alpha   90.00
_cell.angle_beta   90.00
_cell.angle_gamma   90.00
#
_symmetry.space_group_name_H-M   'P 1'
#
loop_
_entity.id
_entity.type
_entity.pdbx_description
1 polymer ?
#
loop_
_entity_poly.entity_id
_entity_poly.type
_entity_poly.pdbx_seq_one_letter_code
_entity_poly.pdbx_strand_id
1 'polypeptide(L)'
;MFESLSAFYNSTEWKKFRATLINERTKEDGFVYDEITGERLVRLYDIIAHHKQEITLENVNDYTVSLNPDNIQLVSMKTHNELHNRFGYAGGKKVYYVYGSPCSGKSRFVHTVKGNSDIVLDIDNIWQCLTDGERYYKPDALKTNAFMVRDCIFDMIRTRSGKWERAYIIEGGARSVDRQRKIAILGAEPIFIDTDKDTCLERLASDEKRKDKAFWENLINEYFEQYSE
;
A
#
# COMPACT_ATOMS: atom_id res chain seq x y z
N MET A 1 -0.44 -25.21 -5.48
CA MET A 1 0.24 -24.56 -6.61
C MET A 1 -0.43 -23.20 -6.80
N PHE A 2 0.34 -22.12 -6.88
CA PHE A 2 -0.17 -20.77 -7.08
C PHE A 2 -0.63 -20.57 -8.52
N GLU A 3 -1.87 -20.13 -8.68
CA GLU A 3 -2.50 -19.87 -9.99
C GLU A 3 -2.37 -18.40 -10.42
N SER A 4 -1.90 -17.53 -9.51
CA SER A 4 -1.60 -16.13 -9.81
C SER A 4 -0.44 -15.63 -8.94
N LEU A 5 0.27 -14.61 -9.43
CA LEU A 5 1.30 -13.92 -8.64
C LEU A 5 0.71 -13.26 -7.39
N SER A 6 -0.50 -12.71 -7.48
CA SER A 6 -1.22 -12.16 -6.34
C SER A 6 -1.48 -13.22 -5.25
N ALA A 7 -1.84 -14.44 -5.63
CA ALA A 7 -2.02 -15.53 -4.68
C ALA A 7 -0.71 -15.88 -3.96
N PHE A 8 0.41 -15.89 -4.70
CA PHE A 8 1.74 -16.10 -4.12
C PHE A 8 2.13 -14.98 -3.14
N TYR A 9 2.07 -13.71 -3.55
CA TYR A 9 2.47 -12.58 -2.70
C TYR A 9 1.55 -12.36 -1.48
N ASN A 10 0.34 -12.91 -1.51
CA ASN A 10 -0.58 -12.90 -0.36
C ASN A 10 -0.52 -14.18 0.50
N SER A 11 0.22 -15.20 0.06
CA SER A 11 0.30 -16.51 0.73
C SER A 11 0.96 -16.44 2.09
N THR A 12 0.67 -17.44 2.94
CA THR A 12 1.34 -17.56 4.25
C THR A 12 2.82 -17.87 4.09
N GLU A 13 3.17 -18.60 3.04
CA GLU A 13 4.50 -19.06 2.69
C GLU A 13 5.40 -17.88 2.35
N TRP A 14 4.94 -17.01 1.45
CA TRP A 14 5.65 -15.77 1.10
C TRP A 14 5.80 -14.85 2.32
N LYS A 15 4.72 -14.64 3.10
CA LYS A 15 4.75 -13.77 4.27
C LYS A 15 5.75 -14.25 5.33
N LYS A 16 5.78 -15.55 5.60
CA LYS A 16 6.74 -16.17 6.52
C LYS A 16 8.16 -16.05 5.99
N PHE A 17 8.38 -16.42 4.73
CA PHE A 17 9.68 -16.31 4.08
C PHE A 17 10.23 -14.88 4.13
N ARG A 18 9.41 -13.88 3.77
CA ARG A 18 9.77 -12.46 3.87
C ARG A 18 10.13 -12.06 5.30
N ALA A 19 9.35 -12.46 6.29
CA ALA A 19 9.61 -12.12 7.69
C ALA A 19 10.95 -12.72 8.18
N THR A 20 11.20 -13.99 7.86
CA THR A 20 12.48 -14.66 8.16
C THR A 20 13.65 -13.94 7.49
N LEU A 21 13.52 -13.59 6.21
CA LEU A 21 14.60 -12.94 5.47
C LEU A 21 14.93 -11.56 6.01
N ILE A 22 13.91 -10.76 6.37
CA ILE A 22 14.10 -9.45 7.00
C ILE A 22 14.87 -9.61 8.32
N ASN A 23 14.49 -10.60 9.14
CA ASN A 23 15.16 -10.86 10.41
C ASN A 23 16.62 -11.31 10.21
N GLU A 24 16.88 -12.22 9.28
CA GLU A 24 18.24 -12.69 8.96
C GLU A 24 19.16 -11.59 8.41
N ARG A 25 18.61 -10.61 7.70
CA ARG A 25 19.35 -9.47 7.13
C ARG A 25 19.36 -8.23 8.02
N THR A 26 18.73 -8.29 9.19
CA THR A 26 18.81 -7.23 10.19
C THR A 26 20.22 -7.22 10.77
N LYS A 27 20.90 -6.07 10.72
CA LYS A 27 22.26 -5.92 11.25
C LYS A 27 22.25 -5.76 12.77
N GLU A 28 23.44 -5.75 13.36
CA GLU A 28 23.65 -5.60 14.82
C GLU A 28 23.03 -4.32 15.40
N ASP A 29 22.87 -3.27 14.58
CA ASP A 29 22.22 -2.03 14.97
C ASP A 29 20.68 -2.11 15.01
N GLY A 30 20.11 -3.28 14.67
CA GLY A 30 18.68 -3.52 14.63
C GLY A 30 17.99 -3.06 13.35
N PHE A 31 18.74 -2.73 12.29
CA PHE A 31 18.16 -2.25 11.03
C PHE A 31 18.52 -3.11 9.82
N VAL A 32 17.58 -3.10 8.87
CA VAL A 32 17.81 -3.54 7.50
C VAL A 32 18.20 -2.32 6.67
N TYR A 33 19.04 -2.55 5.67
CA TYR A 33 19.52 -1.54 4.74
C TYR A 33 19.06 -1.89 3.33
N ASP A 34 18.70 -0.86 2.58
CA ASP A 34 18.40 -1.00 1.16
C ASP A 34 19.66 -1.49 0.44
N GLU A 35 19.58 -2.67 -0.19
CA GLU A 35 20.73 -3.32 -0.82
C GLU A 35 21.23 -2.64 -2.09
N ILE A 36 20.53 -1.60 -2.58
CA ILE A 36 20.93 -0.81 -3.75
C ILE A 36 21.48 0.55 -3.32
N THR A 37 20.76 1.26 -2.44
CA THR A 37 21.13 2.63 -2.04
C THR A 37 22.01 2.68 -0.79
N GLY A 38 21.99 1.63 0.03
CA GLY A 38 22.64 1.60 1.34
C GLY A 38 21.91 2.41 2.41
N GLU A 39 20.74 2.98 2.10
CA GLU A 39 19.95 3.74 3.07
C GLU A 39 19.27 2.81 4.09
N ARG A 40 19.08 3.31 5.31
CA ARG A 40 18.44 2.56 6.39
C ARG A 40 16.93 2.44 6.15
N LEU A 41 16.41 1.22 6.20
CA LEU A 41 14.97 0.95 6.10
C LEU A 41 14.34 0.93 7.50
N VAL A 42 13.71 2.04 7.87
CA VAL A 42 13.19 2.25 9.24
C VAL A 42 11.82 1.60 9.45
N ARG A 43 11.01 1.49 8.39
CA ARG A 43 9.61 1.07 8.50
C ARG A 43 9.39 -0.26 7.79
N LEU A 44 8.87 -1.26 8.51
CA LEU A 44 8.66 -2.61 7.97
C LEU A 44 7.78 -2.65 6.72
N TYR A 45 6.80 -1.74 6.61
CA TYR A 45 5.91 -1.65 5.44
C TYR A 45 6.57 -1.04 4.20
N ASP A 46 7.75 -0.40 4.36
CA ASP A 46 8.53 0.14 3.25
C ASP A 46 9.58 -0.87 2.75
N ILE A 47 9.86 -1.94 3.51
CA ILE A 47 10.81 -2.99 3.12
C ILE A 47 10.15 -3.92 2.11
N ILE A 48 10.68 -3.96 0.89
CA ILE A 48 10.25 -4.87 -0.17
C ILE A 48 11.30 -5.94 -0.39
N ALA A 49 10.85 -7.20 -0.36
CA ALA A 49 11.64 -8.34 -0.82
C ALA A 49 11.51 -8.44 -2.35
N HIS A 50 12.39 -7.73 -3.06
CA HIS A 50 12.42 -7.68 -4.52
C HIS A 50 13.12 -8.92 -5.08
N HIS A 51 12.44 -9.62 -6.00
CA HIS A 51 13.06 -10.71 -6.75
C HIS A 51 13.99 -10.17 -7.84
N LYS A 52 15.27 -10.57 -7.80
CA LYS A 52 16.30 -10.24 -8.81
C LYS A 52 15.96 -10.86 -10.16
N GLN A 53 15.63 -12.14 -10.17
CA GLN A 53 14.98 -12.83 -11.28
C GLN A 53 13.46 -12.70 -11.11
N GLU A 54 12.81 -12.06 -12.06
CA GLU A 54 11.36 -11.85 -12.03
C GLU A 54 10.59 -13.17 -11.90
N ILE A 55 9.55 -13.13 -11.06
CA ILE A 55 8.63 -14.24 -10.88
C ILE A 55 7.49 -14.15 -11.90
N THR A 56 7.29 -15.24 -12.62
CA THR A 56 6.24 -15.44 -13.62
C THR A 56 5.36 -16.62 -13.20
N LEU A 57 4.23 -16.84 -13.87
CA LEU A 57 3.41 -18.02 -13.60
C LEU A 57 4.13 -19.35 -13.91
N GLU A 58 5.16 -19.31 -14.75
CA GLU A 58 5.97 -20.48 -15.11
C GLU A 58 6.93 -20.89 -13.98
N ASN A 59 7.47 -19.91 -13.23
CA ASN A 59 8.48 -20.17 -12.19
C ASN A 59 8.00 -19.93 -10.74
N VAL A 60 6.81 -19.35 -10.51
CA VAL A 60 6.31 -19.02 -9.16
C VAL A 60 6.20 -20.24 -8.24
N ASN A 61 5.97 -21.42 -8.82
CA ASN A 61 5.85 -22.68 -8.11
C ASN A 61 7.18 -23.43 -7.96
N ASP A 62 8.26 -22.93 -8.56
CA ASP A 62 9.62 -23.41 -8.31
C ASP A 62 10.20 -22.64 -7.12
N TYR A 63 10.20 -23.28 -5.94
CA TYR A 63 10.68 -22.64 -4.71
C TYR A 63 12.19 -22.40 -4.70
N THR A 64 12.95 -23.02 -5.62
CA THR A 64 14.36 -22.68 -5.83
C THR A 64 14.55 -21.33 -6.53
N VAL A 65 13.45 -20.73 -7.02
CA VAL A 65 13.39 -19.39 -7.61
C VAL A 65 12.55 -18.45 -6.72
N SER A 66 11.31 -18.83 -6.38
CA SER A 66 10.34 -17.93 -5.76
C SER A 66 10.56 -17.72 -4.26
N LEU A 67 11.10 -18.72 -3.55
CA LEU A 67 11.42 -18.69 -2.12
C LEU A 67 12.93 -18.89 -1.88
N ASN A 68 13.76 -18.43 -2.81
CA ASN A 68 15.21 -18.48 -2.72
C ASN A 68 15.77 -17.17 -2.15
N PRO A 69 16.38 -17.16 -0.95
CA PRO A 69 16.99 -15.96 -0.36
C PRO A 69 17.98 -15.27 -1.31
N ASP A 70 18.78 -16.04 -2.05
CA ASP A 70 19.79 -15.50 -2.96
C ASP A 70 19.18 -14.79 -4.16
N ASN A 71 17.91 -15.08 -4.49
CA ASN A 71 17.15 -14.39 -5.52
C ASN A 71 16.43 -13.14 -4.99
N ILE A 72 16.56 -12.80 -3.71
CA ILE A 72 15.90 -11.62 -3.12
C ILE A 72 16.92 -10.53 -2.78
N GLN A 73 16.53 -9.28 -3.01
CA GLN A 73 17.14 -8.10 -2.41
C GLN A 73 16.10 -7.35 -1.57
N LEU A 74 16.49 -6.91 -0.38
CA LEU A 74 15.68 -6.04 0.45
C LEU A 74 15.94 -4.58 0.05
N VAL A 75 14.89 -3.91 -0.40
CA VAL A 75 14.94 -2.53 -0.89
C VAL A 75 13.74 -1.74 -0.40
N SER A 76 13.80 -0.41 -0.43
CA SER A 76 12.62 0.42 -0.18
C SER A 76 11.57 0.25 -1.28
N MET A 77 10.31 0.61 -1.02
CA MET A 77 9.27 0.61 -2.05
C MET A 77 9.62 1.57 -3.20
N LYS A 78 10.26 2.70 -2.87
CA LYS A 78 10.74 3.66 -3.86
C LYS A 78 11.79 3.03 -4.78
N THR A 79 12.83 2.43 -4.21
CA THR A 79 13.89 1.73 -4.96
C THR A 79 13.32 0.60 -5.80
N HIS A 80 12.40 -0.20 -5.25
CA HIS A 80 11.70 -1.26 -5.98
C HIS A 80 10.98 -0.71 -7.23
N ASN A 81 10.25 0.39 -7.08
CA ASN A 81 9.56 1.03 -8.21
C ASN A 81 10.54 1.55 -9.27
N GLU A 82 11.65 2.14 -8.85
CA GLU A 82 12.71 2.64 -9.75
C GLU A 82 13.38 1.50 -10.53
N LEU A 83 13.65 0.36 -9.89
CA LEU A 83 14.19 -0.83 -10.55
C LEU A 83 13.23 -1.32 -11.64
N HIS A 84 11.94 -1.47 -11.33
CA HIS A 84 10.95 -1.88 -12.34
C HIS A 84 10.83 -0.90 -13.50
N ASN A 85 10.92 0.41 -13.25
CA ASN A 85 10.86 1.42 -14.31
C ASN A 85 12.12 1.45 -15.18
N ARG A 86 13.32 1.27 -14.60
CA ARG A 86 14.61 1.39 -15.31
C ARG A 86 14.79 0.32 -16.39
N PHE A 87 14.35 -0.90 -16.12
CA PHE A 87 14.55 -2.01 -17.04
C PHE A 87 13.47 -2.11 -18.13
N GLY A 88 12.55 -1.14 -18.20
CA GLY A 88 11.48 -1.13 -19.20
C GLY A 88 10.56 -2.35 -19.12
N TYR A 89 10.67 -3.14 -18.05
CA TYR A 89 9.74 -4.20 -17.76
C TYR A 89 8.40 -3.51 -17.50
N ALA A 90 7.48 -3.64 -18.45
CA ALA A 90 6.07 -3.58 -18.16
C ALA A 90 5.71 -4.82 -17.30
N GLY A 91 6.36 -4.95 -16.13
CA GLY A 91 5.93 -5.85 -15.09
C GLY A 91 4.44 -5.60 -14.91
N GLY A 92 3.67 -6.68 -14.85
CA GLY A 92 2.21 -6.58 -14.87
C GLY A 92 1.72 -5.52 -13.88
N LYS A 93 0.70 -4.77 -14.29
CA LYS A 93 0.04 -3.72 -13.49
C LYS A 93 -0.18 -4.16 -12.04
N LYS A 94 0.60 -3.59 -11.12
CA LYS A 94 0.52 -3.89 -9.68
C LYS A 94 -0.51 -3.03 -9.00
N VAL A 95 -1.23 -3.62 -8.06
CA VAL A 95 -2.26 -2.95 -7.27
C VAL A 95 -1.91 -3.11 -5.80
N TYR A 96 -1.88 -2.00 -5.08
CA TYR A 96 -1.58 -1.94 -3.66
C TYR A 96 -2.78 -1.43 -2.88
N TYR A 97 -3.20 -2.18 -1.87
CA TYR A 97 -4.25 -1.77 -0.93
C TYR A 97 -3.58 -1.21 0.33
N VAL A 98 -3.50 0.12 0.41
CA VAL A 98 -2.82 0.85 1.48
C VAL A 98 -3.82 1.22 2.57
N TYR A 99 -3.67 0.65 3.76
CA TYR A 99 -4.62 0.80 4.85
C TYR A 99 -3.95 1.15 6.19
N GLY A 100 -4.75 1.60 7.14
CA GLY A 100 -4.28 2.16 8.41
C GLY A 100 -5.22 3.24 8.96
N SER A 101 -5.02 3.62 10.21
CA SER A 101 -5.84 4.65 10.89
C SER A 101 -5.81 6.01 10.17
N PRO A 102 -6.85 6.86 10.28
CA PRO A 102 -6.68 8.28 9.98
C PRO A 102 -5.43 8.85 10.66
N CYS A 103 -4.73 9.79 10.01
CA CYS A 103 -3.46 10.34 10.50
C CYS A 103 -2.26 9.36 10.59
N SER A 104 -2.39 8.08 10.22
CA SER A 104 -1.26 7.13 10.22
C SER A 104 -0.17 7.45 9.18
N GLY A 105 -0.49 8.27 8.17
CA GLY A 105 0.46 8.71 7.15
C GLY A 105 0.36 7.98 5.81
N LYS A 106 -0.74 7.26 5.55
CA LYS A 106 -1.02 6.58 4.27
C LYS A 106 -0.75 7.44 3.04
N SER A 107 -1.41 8.61 2.94
CA SER A 107 -1.24 9.50 1.79
C SER A 107 0.21 9.98 1.66
N ARG A 108 0.89 10.28 2.78
CA ARG A 108 2.31 10.66 2.77
C ARG A 108 3.18 9.54 2.21
N PHE A 109 2.99 8.30 2.67
CA PHE A 109 3.70 7.14 2.15
C PHE A 109 3.48 6.95 0.65
N VAL A 110 2.23 7.00 0.18
CA VAL A 110 1.93 6.88 -1.25
C VAL A 110 2.59 8.00 -2.05
N HIS A 111 2.55 9.25 -1.57
CA HIS A 111 3.21 10.39 -2.22
C HIS A 111 4.72 10.22 -2.37
N THR A 112 5.40 9.53 -1.44
CA THR A 112 6.85 9.30 -1.53
C THR A 112 7.25 8.21 -2.50
N VAL A 113 6.33 7.31 -2.88
CA VAL A 113 6.63 6.13 -3.72
C VAL A 113 5.97 6.16 -5.09
N LYS A 114 4.90 6.94 -5.28
CA LYS A 114 4.15 6.97 -6.55
C LYS A 114 4.93 7.62 -7.70
N GLY A 115 4.90 6.98 -8.86
CA GLY A 115 5.33 7.54 -10.13
C GLY A 115 4.32 8.52 -10.73
N ASN A 116 4.61 8.98 -11.95
CA ASN A 116 3.73 9.87 -12.71
C ASN A 116 2.60 9.11 -13.42
N SER A 117 2.85 7.85 -13.79
CA SER A 117 1.90 6.97 -14.48
C SER A 117 1.09 6.09 -13.52
N ASP A 118 1.07 6.43 -12.22
CA ASP A 118 0.39 5.65 -11.19
C ASP A 118 -0.99 6.22 -10.88
N ILE A 119 -1.95 5.35 -10.60
CA ILE A 119 -3.26 5.74 -10.08
C ILE A 119 -3.18 5.83 -8.55
N VAL A 120 -3.67 6.93 -7.98
CA VAL A 120 -3.93 7.04 -6.54
C VAL A 120 -5.43 7.19 -6.33
N LEU A 121 -6.07 6.12 -5.84
CA LEU A 121 -7.48 6.14 -5.46
C LEU A 121 -7.59 6.50 -3.98
N ASP A 122 -7.83 7.78 -3.72
CA ASP A 122 -8.05 8.37 -2.39
C ASP A 122 -9.36 9.17 -2.43
N ILE A 123 -10.31 8.82 -1.58
CA ILE A 123 -11.62 9.49 -1.55
C ILE A 123 -11.49 10.98 -1.24
N ASP A 124 -10.51 11.38 -0.42
CA ASP A 124 -10.28 12.78 -0.09
C ASP A 124 -9.77 13.56 -1.31
N ASN A 125 -8.97 12.93 -2.18
CA ASN A 125 -8.54 13.53 -3.44
C ASN A 125 -9.70 13.68 -4.43
N ILE A 126 -10.62 12.71 -4.48
CA ILE A 126 -11.82 12.79 -5.32
C ILE A 126 -12.70 13.96 -4.88
N TRP A 127 -12.96 14.09 -3.59
CA TRP A 127 -13.70 15.22 -3.04
C TRP A 127 -13.07 16.56 -3.38
N GLN A 128 -11.75 16.67 -3.20
CA GLN A 128 -11.01 17.87 -3.53
C GLN A 128 -11.08 18.20 -5.04
N CYS A 129 -10.95 17.19 -5.90
CA CYS A 129 -11.08 17.34 -7.35
C CYS A 129 -12.48 17.82 -7.78
N LEU A 130 -13.54 17.26 -7.19
CA LEU A 130 -14.92 17.61 -7.55
C LEU A 130 -15.36 18.99 -7.06
N THR A 131 -14.76 19.48 -5.98
CA THR A 131 -15.17 20.74 -5.34
C THR A 131 -14.24 21.90 -5.64
N ASP A 132 -13.02 21.62 -6.11
CA ASP A 132 -11.90 22.57 -6.13
C ASP A 132 -11.68 23.26 -4.75
N GLY A 133 -12.08 22.56 -3.69
CA GLY A 133 -12.17 23.09 -2.34
C GLY A 133 -10.98 22.74 -1.45
N GLU A 134 -11.08 23.15 -0.18
CA GLU A 134 -10.15 22.71 0.85
C GLU A 134 -10.20 21.18 1.02
N ARG A 135 -9.05 20.58 1.34
CA ARG A 135 -8.99 19.14 1.64
C ARG A 135 -9.88 18.82 2.83
N TYR A 136 -10.61 17.70 2.76
CA TYR A 136 -11.59 17.23 3.74
C TYR A 136 -12.93 17.98 3.77
N TYR A 137 -13.14 18.99 2.92
CA TYR A 137 -14.47 19.54 2.69
C TYR A 137 -15.31 18.57 1.85
N LYS A 138 -16.43 18.10 2.39
CA LYS A 138 -17.27 17.03 1.82
C LYS A 138 -18.75 17.41 1.85
N PRO A 139 -19.22 18.31 0.98
CA PRO A 139 -20.62 18.71 0.97
C PRO A 139 -21.52 17.52 0.64
N ASP A 140 -22.50 17.24 1.50
CA ASP A 140 -23.38 16.08 1.36
C ASP A 140 -24.10 16.03 0.00
N ALA A 141 -24.39 17.20 -0.59
CA ALA A 141 -25.01 17.33 -1.91
C ALA A 141 -24.23 16.61 -3.04
N LEU A 142 -22.92 16.42 -2.90
CA LEU A 142 -22.07 15.77 -3.90
C LEU A 142 -21.65 14.34 -3.52
N LYS A 143 -22.20 13.79 -2.43
CA LYS A 143 -21.81 12.48 -1.89
C LYS A 143 -21.98 11.36 -2.91
N THR A 144 -23.10 11.34 -3.62
CA THR A 144 -23.36 10.36 -4.69
C THR A 144 -22.34 10.51 -5.82
N ASN A 145 -22.06 11.73 -6.27
CA ASN A 145 -21.08 11.98 -7.34
C ASN A 145 -19.68 11.52 -6.95
N ALA A 146 -19.22 11.83 -5.73
CA ALA A 146 -17.91 11.41 -5.24
C ALA A 146 -17.77 9.88 -5.21
N PHE A 147 -18.82 9.16 -4.78
CA PHE A 147 -18.80 7.70 -4.78
C PHE A 147 -18.87 7.10 -6.19
N MET A 148 -19.64 7.68 -7.11
CA MET A 148 -19.66 7.22 -8.51
C MET A 148 -18.29 7.38 -9.18
N VAL A 149 -17.56 8.46 -8.92
CA VAL A 149 -16.19 8.65 -9.42
C VAL A 149 -15.24 7.62 -8.81
N ARG A 150 -15.31 7.40 -7.49
CA ARG A 150 -14.53 6.36 -6.81
C ARG A 150 -14.77 4.99 -7.44
N ASP A 151 -16.02 4.62 -7.64
CA ASP A 151 -16.40 3.30 -8.16
C ASP A 151 -15.97 3.12 -9.62
N CYS A 152 -16.06 4.17 -10.42
CA CYS A 152 -15.55 4.17 -11.79
C CYS A 152 -14.03 3.92 -11.83
N ILE A 153 -13.25 4.63 -11.00
CA ILE A 153 -11.78 4.45 -10.93
C ILE A 153 -11.45 3.06 -10.37
N PHE A 154 -12.16 2.62 -9.34
CA PHE A 154 -12.01 1.27 -8.77
C PHE A 154 -12.22 0.20 -9.85
N ASP A 155 -13.22 0.36 -10.72
CA ASP A 155 -13.48 -0.55 -11.82
C ASP A 155 -12.41 -0.50 -12.91
N MET A 156 -11.85 0.67 -13.22
CA MET A 156 -10.70 0.77 -14.13
C MET A 156 -9.48 0.03 -13.57
N ILE A 157 -9.23 0.12 -12.26
CA ILE A 157 -8.15 -0.62 -11.60
C ILE A 157 -8.44 -2.13 -11.66
N ARG A 158 -9.65 -2.55 -11.26
CA ARG A 158 -10.09 -3.95 -11.26
C ARG A 158 -9.93 -4.60 -12.63
N THR A 159 -10.38 -3.92 -13.68
CA THR A 159 -10.34 -4.41 -15.08
C THR A 159 -9.01 -4.16 -15.78
N ARG A 160 -8.03 -3.56 -15.09
CA ARG A 160 -6.72 -3.19 -15.66
C ARG A 160 -6.85 -2.29 -16.91
N SER A 161 -7.85 -1.43 -16.96
CA SER A 161 -8.10 -0.49 -18.07
C SER A 161 -7.06 0.64 -18.10
N GLY A 162 -6.58 1.04 -19.28
CA GLY A 162 -5.61 2.15 -19.46
C GLY A 162 -4.14 1.69 -19.58
N LYS A 163 -3.17 2.61 -19.40
CA LYS A 163 -1.72 2.33 -19.48
C LYS A 163 -0.95 2.77 -18.23
N TRP A 164 -1.59 2.68 -17.07
CA TRP A 164 -0.96 2.97 -15.79
C TRP A 164 0.03 1.86 -15.38
N GLU A 165 0.99 2.22 -14.52
CA GLU A 165 2.05 1.32 -14.03
C GLU A 165 1.62 0.63 -12.73
N ARG A 166 1.25 1.42 -11.71
CA ARG A 166 0.76 0.92 -10.41
C ARG A 166 -0.54 1.62 -10.02
N ALA A 167 -1.32 0.99 -9.13
CA ALA A 167 -2.46 1.61 -8.49
C ALA A 167 -2.37 1.50 -6.97
N TYR A 168 -2.53 2.61 -6.26
CA TYR A 168 -2.57 2.69 -4.81
C TYR A 168 -3.99 3.04 -4.35
N ILE A 169 -4.66 2.11 -3.67
CA ILE A 169 -5.97 2.33 -3.07
C ILE A 169 -5.76 2.70 -1.61
N ILE A 170 -6.10 3.92 -1.22
CA ILE A 170 -5.95 4.41 0.15
C ILE A 170 -7.30 4.30 0.87
N GLU A 171 -7.35 3.50 1.93
CA GLU A 171 -8.55 3.34 2.76
C GLU A 171 -8.21 3.24 4.26
N GLY A 172 -9.24 3.32 5.11
CA GLY A 172 -9.09 3.03 6.54
C GLY A 172 -8.82 1.54 6.75
N GLY A 173 -9.77 0.69 6.36
CA GLY A 173 -9.60 -0.76 6.35
C GLY A 173 -9.50 -1.38 7.75
N ALA A 174 -10.26 -0.94 8.75
CA ALA A 174 -10.16 -1.50 10.12
C ALA A 174 -10.54 -2.99 10.18
N ARG A 175 -11.61 -3.40 9.49
CA ARG A 175 -12.15 -4.77 9.54
C ARG A 175 -11.48 -5.68 8.52
N SER A 176 -10.94 -6.82 8.98
CA SER A 176 -10.23 -7.76 8.10
C SER A 176 -11.08 -8.34 6.98
N VAL A 177 -12.34 -8.66 7.23
CA VAL A 177 -13.27 -9.21 6.23
C VAL A 177 -13.45 -8.26 5.03
N ASP A 178 -13.66 -6.97 5.31
CA ASP A 178 -13.85 -5.96 4.26
C ASP A 178 -12.56 -5.74 3.46
N ARG A 179 -11.40 -5.70 4.14
CA ARG A 179 -10.09 -5.60 3.50
C ARG A 179 -9.83 -6.79 2.58
N GLN A 180 -9.96 -8.01 3.09
CA GLN A 180 -9.67 -9.24 2.36
C GLN A 180 -10.53 -9.36 1.10
N ARG A 181 -11.82 -8.98 1.18
CA ARG A 181 -12.69 -8.94 0.01
C ARG A 181 -12.17 -8.01 -1.08
N LYS A 182 -11.75 -6.78 -0.72
CA LYS A 182 -11.22 -5.82 -1.70
C LYS A 182 -9.88 -6.27 -2.28
N ILE A 183 -8.99 -6.78 -1.43
CA ILE A 183 -7.70 -7.36 -1.82
C ILE A 183 -7.91 -8.45 -2.87
N ALA A 184 -8.82 -9.39 -2.62
CA ALA A 184 -9.12 -10.48 -3.53
C ALA A 184 -9.71 -9.99 -4.87
N ILE A 185 -10.71 -9.11 -4.83
CA ILE A 185 -11.37 -8.57 -6.05
C ILE A 185 -10.38 -7.79 -6.92
N LEU A 186 -9.44 -7.08 -6.31
CA LEU A 186 -8.47 -6.26 -7.01
C LEU A 186 -7.22 -7.05 -7.44
N GLY A 187 -6.97 -8.22 -6.85
CA GLY A 187 -5.66 -8.88 -6.90
C GLY A 187 -4.58 -7.96 -6.35
N ALA A 188 -4.86 -7.31 -5.22
CA ALA A 188 -3.98 -6.32 -4.62
C ALA A 188 -2.99 -6.93 -3.62
N GLU A 189 -1.87 -6.27 -3.42
CA GLU A 189 -0.94 -6.54 -2.32
C GLU A 189 -1.24 -5.56 -1.16
N PRO A 190 -1.47 -6.04 0.08
CA PRO A 190 -1.74 -5.18 1.22
C PRO A 190 -0.49 -4.43 1.69
N ILE A 191 -0.66 -3.15 2.00
CA ILE A 191 0.34 -2.33 2.70
C ILE A 191 -0.30 -1.75 3.94
N PHE A 192 0.06 -2.30 5.10
CA PHE A 192 -0.40 -1.77 6.39
C PHE A 192 0.52 -0.65 6.86
N ILE A 193 -0.03 0.55 7.00
CA ILE A 193 0.66 1.67 7.64
C ILE A 193 0.44 1.56 9.14
N ASP A 194 1.28 0.74 9.76
CA ASP A 194 1.30 0.52 11.19
C ASP A 194 1.82 1.78 11.90
N THR A 195 0.92 2.47 12.58
CA THR A 195 1.21 3.66 13.36
C THR A 195 0.28 3.61 14.54
N ASP A 196 0.84 3.76 15.74
CA ASP A 196 0.10 3.70 16.97
C ASP A 196 -0.92 4.84 17.10
N LYS A 197 -1.87 4.63 18.01
CA LYS A 197 -2.99 5.53 18.24
C LYS A 197 -2.54 6.90 18.72
N ASP A 198 -1.60 6.95 19.65
CA ASP A 198 -1.13 8.19 20.25
C ASP A 198 -0.46 9.08 19.20
N THR A 199 0.42 8.51 18.37
CA THR A 199 1.01 9.20 17.22
C THR A 199 -0.05 9.73 16.25
N CYS A 200 -1.14 8.98 16.01
CA CYS A 200 -2.22 9.44 15.14
C CYS A 200 -2.97 10.64 15.74
N LEU A 201 -3.22 10.62 17.06
CA LEU A 201 -3.87 11.71 17.80
C LEU A 201 -2.98 12.96 17.88
N GLU A 202 -1.68 12.81 18.13
CA GLU A 202 -0.70 13.91 18.13
C GLU A 202 -0.63 14.59 16.74
N ARG A 203 -0.61 13.79 15.67
CA ARG A 203 -0.67 14.31 14.30
C ARG A 203 -2.00 15.00 14.02
N LEU A 204 -3.12 14.51 14.55
CA LEU A 204 -4.40 15.19 14.44
C LEU A 204 -4.36 16.54 15.16
N ALA A 205 -3.79 16.61 16.36
CA ALA A 205 -3.70 17.85 17.14
C ALA A 205 -2.94 18.96 16.39
N SER A 206 -1.91 18.59 15.63
CA SER A 206 -1.09 19.51 14.83
C SER A 206 -1.60 19.77 13.40
N ASP A 207 -2.71 19.16 12.97
CA ASP A 207 -3.20 19.24 11.58
C ASP A 207 -4.17 20.41 11.34
N GLU A 208 -3.77 21.49 10.70
CA GLU A 208 -4.66 22.64 10.47
C GLU A 208 -5.82 22.37 9.47
N LYS A 209 -5.71 21.34 8.62
CA LYS A 209 -6.68 21.04 7.55
C LYS A 209 -7.91 20.31 8.10
N ARG A 210 -7.70 19.44 9.09
CA ARG A 210 -8.77 18.70 9.77
C ARG A 210 -9.41 19.59 10.85
N LYS A 211 -10.34 20.45 10.43
CA LYS A 211 -10.98 21.46 11.29
C LYS A 211 -11.81 20.86 12.43
N ASP A 212 -12.64 19.86 12.15
CA ASP A 212 -13.45 19.17 13.16
C ASP A 212 -12.65 18.09 13.90
N LYS A 213 -11.87 18.50 14.91
CA LYS A 213 -10.99 17.60 15.68
C LYS A 213 -11.73 16.44 16.33
N ALA A 214 -12.88 16.72 16.94
CA ALA A 214 -13.66 15.71 17.64
C ALA A 214 -14.15 14.61 16.68
N PHE A 215 -14.62 14.99 15.49
CA PHE A 215 -15.01 14.02 14.46
C PHE A 215 -13.84 13.11 14.05
N TRP A 216 -12.66 13.68 13.79
CA TRP A 216 -11.50 12.88 13.36
C TRP A 216 -10.93 12.02 14.49
N GLU A 217 -10.96 12.51 15.72
CA GLU A 217 -10.57 11.73 16.91
C GLU A 217 -11.48 10.51 17.07
N ASN A 218 -12.80 10.68 16.91
CA ASN A 218 -13.74 9.56 16.92
C ASN A 218 -13.41 8.52 15.83
N LEU A 219 -13.11 8.96 14.60
CA LEU A 219 -12.72 8.03 13.53
C LEU A 219 -11.40 7.28 13.83
N ILE A 220 -10.45 7.92 14.52
CA ILE A 220 -9.22 7.27 14.97
C ILE A 220 -9.55 6.23 16.04
N ASN A 221 -10.34 6.59 17.05
CA ASN A 221 -10.76 5.70 18.12
C ASN A 221 -11.50 4.47 17.57
N GLU A 222 -12.52 4.69 16.74
CA GLU A 222 -13.29 3.64 16.08
C GLU A 222 -12.41 2.73 15.23
N TYR A 223 -11.39 3.27 14.53
CA TYR A 223 -10.46 2.46 13.78
C TYR A 223 -9.74 1.45 14.68
N PHE A 224 -9.18 1.90 15.80
CA PHE A 224 -8.42 1.02 16.70
C PHE A 224 -9.31 0.05 17.48
N GLU A 225 -10.55 0.42 17.78
CA GLU A 225 -11.54 -0.48 18.39
C GLU A 225 -11.97 -1.59 17.44
N GLN A 226 -12.12 -1.27 16.16
CA GLN A 226 -12.59 -2.23 15.15
C GLN A 226 -11.45 -2.97 14.45
N TYR A 227 -10.20 -2.59 14.70
CA TYR A 227 -9.05 -3.17 14.01
C TYR A 227 -8.93 -4.66 14.30
N SER A 228 -8.96 -5.45 13.25
CA SER A 228 -8.64 -6.87 13.27
C SER A 228 -7.68 -7.19 12.15
N GLU A 229 -6.73 -8.08 12.39
CA GLU A 229 -5.75 -8.54 11.39
C GLU A 229 -6.38 -9.44 10.32
#